data_AF-A0A3C1F6B8-F1
#
_entry.id   AF-A0A3C1F6B8-F1
#
_cell.length_a   1.000
_cell.length_b   1.000
_cell.length_c   1.000
_cell.angle_alpha   90.00
_cell.angle_beta   90.00
_cell.angle_gamma   90.00
#
_symmetry.space_group_name_H-M   'P 1'
#
loop_
_entity.id
_entity.type
_entity.pdbx_description
1 polymer ?
#
loop_
_entity_poly.entity_id
_entity_poly.type
_entity_poly.pdbx_seq_one_letter_code
_entity_poly.pdbx_strand_id
1 'polypeptide(L)' 'MAMVAHQSTSLQLGAYAGGYEYLHPTQSVQQLMAVQLRPNGTYTIHLYSPSECWRVFLAALEVAKWRRAHNK' A
#
# COMPACT_ATOMS: atom_id res chain seq x y z
N MET A 1 19.87 -7.24 -1.25
CA MET A 1 18.58 -7.59 -0.61
C MET A 1 17.65 -6.37 -0.56
N ALA A 2 17.24 -5.82 -1.71
CA ALA A 2 16.38 -4.62 -1.78
C ALA A 2 14.95 -4.90 -2.31
N MET A 3 14.62 -6.17 -2.57
CA MET A 3 13.40 -6.53 -3.31
C MET A 3 12.17 -6.80 -2.41
N VAL A 4 12.36 -6.95 -1.08
CA VAL A 4 11.28 -7.30 -0.14
C VAL A 4 10.54 -6.07 0.40
N ALA A 5 11.21 -4.91 0.52
CA ALA A 5 10.59 -3.70 1.09
C ALA A 5 9.57 -3.05 0.14
N HIS A 6 9.82 -3.06 -1.18
CA HIS A 6 8.94 -2.39 -2.15
C HIS A 6 7.57 -3.06 -2.34
N GLN A 7 7.47 -4.37 -2.14
CA GLN A 7 6.20 -5.08 -2.28
C GLN A 7 5.25 -4.86 -1.09
N SER A 8 5.76 -4.43 0.09
CA SER A 8 4.89 -4.16 1.25
C SER A 8 4.37 -2.73 1.30
N THR A 9 5.12 -1.74 0.80
CA THR A 9 4.77 -0.32 0.96
C THR A 9 3.53 0.07 0.15
N SER A 10 3.47 -0.30 -1.14
CA SER A 10 2.30 0.01 -1.98
C SER A 10 1.03 -0.68 -1.48
N LEU A 11 1.15 -1.89 -0.95
CA LEU A 11 0.07 -2.66 -0.33
C LEU A 11 -0.44 -1.97 0.96
N GLN A 12 0.46 -1.56 1.85
CA GLN A 12 0.10 -0.86 3.08
C GLN A 12 -0.57 0.48 2.77
N LEU A 13 0.03 1.27 1.87
CA LEU A 13 -0.53 2.55 1.43
C LEU A 13 -1.93 2.37 0.83
N GLY A 14 -2.14 1.35 0.00
CA GLY A 14 -3.45 1.00 -0.56
C GLY A 14 -4.47 0.64 0.52
N ALA A 15 -4.09 -0.17 1.51
CA ALA A 15 -4.96 -0.55 2.62
C ALA A 15 -5.40 0.66 3.45
N TYR A 16 -4.47 1.56 3.80
CA TYR A 16 -4.78 2.77 4.55
C TYR A 16 -5.63 3.76 3.74
N ALA A 17 -5.35 3.93 2.46
CA ALA A 17 -6.15 4.80 1.59
C ALA A 17 -7.61 4.33 1.53
N GLY A 18 -7.83 3.04 1.25
CA GLY A 18 -9.18 2.48 1.20
C GLY A 18 -9.89 2.54 2.55
N GLY A 19 -9.19 2.28 3.65
CA GLY A 19 -9.73 2.42 4.99
C GLY A 19 -10.11 3.87 5.33
N TYR A 20 -9.28 4.84 4.92
CA TYR A 20 -9.55 6.26 5.12
C TYR A 20 -10.80 6.71 4.37
N GLU A 21 -10.91 6.38 3.07
CA GLU A 21 -12.06 6.77 2.25
C GLU A 21 -13.36 6.09 2.71
N TYR A 22 -13.27 4.86 3.23
CA TYR A 22 -14.42 4.20 3.85
C TYR A 22 -14.94 4.96 5.09
N LEU A 23 -14.04 5.48 5.93
CA LEU A 23 -14.39 6.26 7.11
C LEU A 23 -14.78 7.71 6.78
N HIS A 24 -14.27 8.26 5.67
CA HIS A 24 -14.46 9.65 5.25
C HIS A 24 -14.95 9.71 3.79
N PRO A 25 -16.21 9.32 3.51
CA PRO A 25 -16.69 9.11 2.14
C PRO A 25 -16.75 10.39 1.28
N THR A 26 -16.70 11.56 1.90
CA THR A 26 -16.66 12.86 1.21
C THR A 26 -15.25 13.39 0.97
N GLN A 27 -14.22 12.69 1.46
CA GLN A 27 -12.82 13.09 1.35
C GLN A 27 -12.03 12.04 0.58
N SER A 28 -11.73 12.33 -0.68
CA SER A 28 -10.92 11.43 -1.50
C SER A 28 -9.43 11.66 -1.31
N VAL A 29 -8.69 10.56 -1.23
CA VAL A 29 -7.23 10.57 -1.13
C VAL A 29 -6.63 10.90 -2.50
N GLN A 30 -6.02 12.07 -2.62
CA GLN A 30 -5.46 12.55 -3.89
C GLN A 30 -4.08 11.98 -4.21
N GLN A 31 -3.26 11.70 -3.19
CA GLN A 31 -1.89 11.26 -3.36
C GLN A 31 -1.42 10.42 -2.18
N LEU A 32 -0.60 9.41 -2.46
CA LEU A 32 0.07 8.60 -1.45
C LEU A 32 1.58 8.80 -1.53
N MET A 33 2.25 8.78 -0.39
CA MET A 33 3.68 9.05 -0.29
C MET A 33 4.34 8.11 0.72
N ALA A 34 5.55 7.65 0.38
CA ALA A 34 6.46 7.02 1.33
C ALA A 34 7.77 7.81 1.40
N VAL A 35 8.29 7.98 2.61
CA VAL A 35 9.57 8.64 2.86
C VAL A 35 10.57 7.59 3.33
N GLN A 36 11.66 7.44 2.59
CA GLN A 36 12.75 6.54 2.93
C GLN A 36 13.92 7.34 3.49
N LEU A 37 14.20 7.18 4.78
CA LEU A 37 15.37 7.75 5.43
C LEU A 37 16.63 6.95 5.07
N ARG A 38 17.71 7.65 4.72
CA ARG A 38 19.01 7.06 4.42
C ARG A 38 19.97 7.23 5.60
N PRO A 39 20.96 6.34 5.78
CA PRO A 39 21.90 6.41 6.91
C PRO A 39 22.73 7.71 6.97
N ASN A 40 22.89 8.39 5.85
CA ASN A 40 23.62 9.66 5.74
C ASN A 40 22.78 10.90 6.15
N GLY A 41 21.60 10.70 6.74
CA GLY A 41 20.71 11.78 7.16
C GLY A 41 19.86 12.40 6.03
N THR A 42 20.00 11.93 4.79
CA THR A 42 19.14 12.34 3.67
C THR A 42 17.88 11.48 3.59
N TYR A 43 16.86 11.93 2.85
CA TYR A 43 15.66 11.15 2.58
C TYR A 43 15.33 11.10 1.09
N THR A 44 14.58 10.07 0.69
CA THR A 44 13.99 9.95 -0.64
C THR A 44 12.48 9.87 -0.51
N ILE A 45 11.78 10.68 -1.30
CA ILE A 45 10.33 10.67 -1.39
C ILE A 45 9.92 9.78 -2.56
N HIS A 46 8.98 8.88 -2.30
CA HIS A 46 8.35 8.03 -3.31
C HIS A 46 6.87 8.37 -3.35
N LEU A 47 6.40 8.84 -4.50
CA LEU A 47 4.99 9.15 -4.73
C LEU A 47 4.30 7.94 -5.37
N TYR A 48 3.07 7.67 -4.95
CA TYR A 48 2.28 6.55 -5.40
C TYR A 48 0.90 7.02 -5.85
N SER A 49 0.39 6.40 -6.91
CA SER A 49 -0.99 6.57 -7.33
C SER A 49 -1.94 5.82 -6.38
N PRO A 50 -2.94 6.49 -5.79
CA PRO A 50 -3.91 5.84 -4.91
C PRO A 50 -4.63 4.66 -5.58
N SER A 51 -5.02 4.82 -6.85
CA SER A 51 -5.75 3.78 -7.59
C SER A 51 -4.89 2.54 -7.88
N GLU A 52 -3.59 2.72 -8.13
CA GLU A 52 -2.66 1.59 -8.34
C GLU A 52 -2.40 0.84 -7.04
N CYS A 53 -2.13 1.57 -5.95
CA CYS A 53 -1.97 1.00 -4.62
C CYS A 53 -3.21 0.21 -4.18
N TRP A 54 -4.41 0.74 -4.46
CA TRP A 54 -5.66 0.05 -4.16
C TRP A 54 -5.81 -1.27 -4.94
N ARG A 55 -5.49 -1.28 -6.24
CA ARG A 55 -5.51 -2.50 -7.06
C ARG A 55 -4.53 -3.55 -6.54
N VAL A 56 -3.32 -3.15 -6.15
CA VAL A 56 -2.32 -4.05 -5.56
C VAL A 56 -2.84 -4.66 -4.26
N PHE A 57 -3.43 -3.83 -3.38
CA PHE A 57 -4.03 -4.32 -2.14
C PHE A 57 -5.15 -5.32 -2.38
N LEU A 58 -6.10 -5.02 -3.29
CA LEU A 58 -7.20 -5.93 -3.61
C LEU A 58 -6.70 -7.26 -4.18
N ALA A 59 -5.72 -7.24 -5.09
CA ALA A 59 -5.13 -8.46 -5.63
C ALA A 59 -4.48 -9.31 -4.53
N ALA A 60 -3.76 -8.69 -3.61
CA ALA A 60 -3.15 -9.39 -2.47
C ALA A 60 -4.21 -9.96 -1.51
N LEU A 61 -5.32 -9.24 -1.30
CA LEU A 61 -6.43 -9.69 -0.47
C LEU A 61 -7.11 -10.93 -1.05
N GLU A 62 -7.33 -10.98 -2.37
CA GLU A 62 -7.91 -12.15 -3.04
C GLU A 62 -6.99 -13.38 -2.92
N VAL A 63 -5.68 -13.21 -3.11
CA VAL A 63 -4.71 -14.30 -2.89
C VAL A 63 -4.73 -14.77 -1.43
N ALA A 64 -4.81 -13.86 -0.46
CA ALA A 64 -4.88 -14.21 0.95
C ALA A 64 -6.16 -15.00 1.30
N LYS A 65 -7.32 -14.59 0.75
CA LYS A 65 -8.59 -15.32 0.90
C LYS A 65 -8.49 -16.72 0.30
N TRP A 66 -7.94 -16.84 -0.92
CA TRP A 66 -7.77 -18.12 -1.58
C TRP A 66 -6.89 -19.07 -0.77
N ARG A 67 -5.73 -18.60 -0.29
CA ARG A 67 -4.84 -19.40 0.58
C ARG A 67 -5.54 -19.86 1.84
N ARG A 68 -6.33 -19.00 2.48
CA ARG A 68 -7.08 -19.35 3.70
C ARG A 68 -8.16 -20.41 3.45
N ALA A 69 -8.77 -20.43 2.27
CA ALA A 69 -9.77 -21.42 1.90
C ALA A 69 -9.16 -22.80 1.56
N HIS A 70 -7.92 -22.84 1.05
CA HIS A 70 -7.27 -24.07 0.54
C HIS A 70 -6.20 -24.65 1.47
N ASN A 71 -5.72 -23.92 2.47
CA ASN A 71 -4.86 -24.44 3.54
C ASN A 71 -5.68 -24.97 4.73
N LYS A 72 -6.81 -25.65 4.46
CA LYS A 72 -7.63 -26.35 5.46
C LYS A 72 -7.55 -27.85 5.23
#